data_AF-A0A2E0M6L7-F1
#
_entry.id   AF-A0A2E0M6L7-F1
#
_cell.length_a   1.000
_cell.length_b   1.000
_cell.length_c   1.000
_cell.angle_alpha   90.00
_cell.angle_beta   90.00
_cell.angle_gamma   90.00
#
_symmetry.space_group_name_H-M   'P 1'
#
loop_
_entity.id
_entity.type
_entity.pdbx_description
1 polymer ?
#
loop_
_entity_poly.entity_id
_entity_poly.type
_entity_poly.pdbx_seq_one_letter_code
_entity_poly.pdbx_strand_id
1 'polypeptide(L)'
;MQSSDPLKPESELRAIFHTKRKKTTKDHEALQKLDWIQSGYWDKQGQIDIDEDENTVEFKGFSNPILPGANFLRCLRQGAAPWRKGLDIKRSVVVTNDSEIKYQGSKDASVLFTNQKHINRAFTNRGVWVSRLCFPDWQVTYNLLVNDEIVGKSDLKKYLSRAAVAEGLGTWRPRYGRFKTAKFKDAELPKEIKGGAN
;
A
#
# COMPACT_ATOMS: atom_id res chain seq x y z
N MET A 1 9.37 1.14 -0.19
CA MET A 1 10.06 0.72 1.05
C MET A 1 9.23 -0.32 1.79
N GLN A 2 9.79 -1.47 2.16
CA GLN A 2 9.15 -2.40 3.09
C GLN A 2 10.02 -2.42 4.34
N SER A 3 9.60 -1.74 5.41
CA SER A 3 10.34 -1.61 6.68
C SER A 3 10.48 -2.93 7.46
N SER A 4 10.33 -4.07 6.79
CA SER A 4 10.36 -5.41 7.36
C SER A 4 11.52 -6.24 6.82
N ASP A 5 12.35 -5.67 5.94
CA ASP A 5 13.61 -6.27 5.52
C ASP A 5 14.65 -6.01 6.62
N PRO A 6 15.14 -7.05 7.32
CA PRO A 6 16.06 -6.89 8.44
C PRO A 6 17.47 -6.48 8.02
N LEU A 7 17.80 -6.56 6.72
CA LEU A 7 19.13 -6.18 6.20
C LEU A 7 19.17 -4.73 5.72
N LYS A 8 18.04 -4.02 5.82
CA LYS A 8 17.90 -2.64 5.41
C LYS A 8 18.06 -1.70 6.60
N PRO A 9 18.91 -0.65 6.50
CA PRO A 9 19.09 0.34 7.57
C PRO A 9 17.77 0.91 8.08
N GLU A 10 16.76 0.97 7.22
CA GLU A 10 15.43 1.51 7.52
C GLU A 10 14.66 0.73 8.58
N SER A 11 15.02 -0.54 8.82
CA SER A 11 14.45 -1.38 9.87
C SER A 11 14.92 -0.98 11.28
N GLU A 12 16.10 -0.35 11.38
CA GLU A 12 16.72 0.06 12.64
C GLU A 12 16.31 1.48 13.06
N LEU A 13 15.91 2.34 12.11
CA LEU A 13 15.58 3.76 12.35
C LEU A 13 14.53 3.97 13.46
N ARG A 14 13.55 3.08 13.55
CA ARG A 14 12.52 3.15 14.60
C ARG A 14 13.07 2.75 15.98
N ALA A 15 14.06 1.86 16.03
CA ALA A 15 14.61 1.36 17.29
C ALA A 15 15.33 2.46 18.09
N ILE A 16 15.96 3.41 17.39
CA ILE A 16 16.63 4.59 17.95
C ILE A 16 15.71 5.31 18.96
N PHE A 17 14.46 5.56 18.56
CA PHE A 17 13.50 6.24 19.41
C PHE A 17 12.69 5.28 20.30
N HIS A 18 12.37 4.07 19.82
CA HIS A 18 11.50 3.15 20.55
C HIS A 18 12.15 2.60 21.83
N THR A 19 13.46 2.37 21.84
CA THR A 19 14.21 1.82 22.98
C THR A 19 14.36 2.79 24.15
N LYS A 20 14.16 4.09 23.93
CA LYS A 20 14.25 5.11 24.99
C LYS A 20 13.17 4.91 26.06
N ARG A 21 13.61 4.86 27.33
CA ARG A 21 12.75 4.63 28.50
C ARG A 21 11.83 5.82 28.81
N LYS A 22 12.34 7.05 28.69
CA LYS A 22 11.55 8.28 28.79
C LYS A 22 11.64 8.99 27.44
N LYS A 23 10.50 9.13 26.76
CA LYS A 23 10.40 9.80 25.45
C LYS A 23 9.98 11.25 25.67
N THR A 24 10.66 12.16 25.00
CA THR A 24 10.32 13.57 24.91
C THR A 24 9.28 13.80 23.82
N THR A 25 8.71 15.01 23.75
CA THR A 25 7.83 15.39 22.65
C THR A 25 8.52 15.26 21.28
N LYS A 26 9.81 15.64 21.18
CA LYS A 26 10.59 15.50 19.96
C LYS A 26 10.71 14.03 19.51
N ASP A 27 10.94 13.11 20.45
CA ASP A 27 10.96 11.67 20.13
C ASP A 27 9.61 11.19 19.53
N HIS A 28 8.50 11.71 20.05
CA HIS A 28 7.17 11.38 19.52
C HIS A 28 6.92 11.98 18.14
N GLU A 29 7.43 13.18 17.85
CA GLU A 29 7.34 13.80 16.53
C GLU A 29 8.20 13.06 15.49
N ALA A 30 9.42 12.67 15.88
CA ALA A 30 10.31 11.84 15.08
C ALA A 30 9.65 10.49 14.72
N LEU A 31 9.10 9.80 15.71
CA LEU A 31 8.37 8.55 15.51
C LEU A 31 7.16 8.72 14.59
N GLN A 32 6.41 9.83 14.71
CA GLN A 32 5.28 10.09 13.83
C GLN A 32 5.71 10.26 12.36
N LYS A 33 6.81 10.98 12.10
CA LYS A 33 7.36 11.14 10.76
C LYS A 33 7.81 9.81 10.17
N LEU A 34 8.57 9.02 10.94
CA LEU A 34 9.03 7.68 10.55
C LEU A 34 7.85 6.75 10.28
N ASP A 35 6.86 6.73 11.17
CA ASP A 35 5.70 5.88 11.03
C ASP A 35 4.91 6.20 9.76
N TRP A 36 4.71 7.50 9.50
CA TRP A 36 3.98 7.96 8.34
C TRP A 36 4.71 7.61 7.05
N ILE A 37 6.00 7.93 6.92
CA ILE A 37 6.74 7.68 5.67
C ILE A 37 6.87 6.19 5.37
N GLN A 38 7.13 5.37 6.41
CA GLN A 38 7.28 3.91 6.27
C GLN A 38 5.94 3.18 6.09
N SER A 39 4.81 3.81 6.41
CA SER A 39 3.49 3.22 6.17
C SER A 39 3.06 3.27 4.70
N GLY A 40 3.68 4.16 3.91
CA GLY A 40 3.41 4.32 2.49
C GLY A 40 4.28 3.42 1.61
N TYR A 41 3.75 3.08 0.42
CA TYR A 41 4.57 2.56 -0.67
C TYR A 41 4.81 3.71 -1.65
N TRP A 42 6.06 3.88 -2.06
CA TRP A 42 6.52 4.97 -2.91
C TRP A 42 7.18 4.38 -4.14
N ASP A 43 6.85 4.88 -5.33
CA ASP A 43 7.57 4.50 -6.55
C ASP A 43 8.99 5.07 -6.53
N LYS A 44 9.10 6.38 -6.26
CA LYS A 44 10.39 7.03 -6.05
C LYS A 44 10.76 6.98 -4.57
N GLN A 45 11.82 6.22 -4.26
CA GLN A 45 12.40 6.20 -2.93
C GLN A 45 13.18 7.49 -2.67
N GLY A 46 13.16 7.93 -1.41
CA GLY A 46 13.92 9.08 -0.94
C GLY A 46 14.90 8.69 0.16
N GLN A 47 15.38 9.70 0.86
CA GLN A 47 16.30 9.58 1.99
C GLN A 47 15.59 10.04 3.28
N ILE A 48 15.95 9.37 4.39
CA ILE A 48 15.53 9.74 5.74
C ILE A 48 16.80 10.17 6.47
N ASP A 49 16.80 11.39 6.98
CA ASP A 49 17.88 11.95 7.78
C ASP A 49 17.43 12.00 9.23
N ILE A 50 18.25 11.45 10.13
CA ILE A 50 17.99 11.40 11.57
C ILE A 50 19.11 12.16 12.27
N ASP A 51 18.72 13.15 13.08
CA ASP A 51 19.61 13.82 14.02
C ASP A 51 19.32 13.24 15.41
N GLU A 52 20.23 12.39 15.90
CA GLU A 52 20.09 11.72 17.20
C GLU A 52 20.33 12.65 18.38
N ASP A 53 21.12 13.71 18.20
CA ASP A 53 21.41 14.69 19.25
C ASP A 53 20.18 15.58 19.49
N GLU A 54 19.56 16.06 18.40
CA GLU A 54 18.38 16.92 18.46
C GLU A 54 17.06 16.15 18.49
N ASN A 55 17.09 14.83 18.29
CA ASN A 55 15.92 13.95 18.17
C ASN A 55 14.94 14.39 17.08
N THR A 56 15.49 14.74 15.92
CA THR A 56 14.69 15.16 14.77
C THR A 56 14.82 14.19 13.61
N VAL A 57 13.76 14.12 12.81
CA VAL A 57 13.71 13.30 11.59
C VAL A 57 13.24 14.19 10.45
N GLU A 58 13.95 14.13 9.33
CA GLU A 58 13.55 14.69 8.05
C GLU A 58 13.53 13.60 6.99
N PHE A 59 12.72 13.79 5.96
CA PHE A 59 12.74 12.92 4.79
C PHE A 59 12.55 13.76 3.53
N LYS A 60 13.29 13.40 2.47
CA LYS A 60 13.33 14.12 1.20
C LYS A 60 13.35 13.15 0.03
N GLY A 61 12.78 13.55 -1.10
CA GLY A 61 12.87 12.80 -2.36
C GLY A 61 11.88 11.65 -2.54
N PHE A 62 11.11 11.29 -1.50
CA PHE A 62 10.01 10.34 -1.64
C PHE A 62 8.86 10.96 -2.45
N SER A 63 8.44 10.28 -3.51
CA SER A 63 7.33 10.75 -4.33
C SER A 63 6.58 9.62 -5.02
N ASN A 64 5.42 9.97 -5.60
CA ASN A 64 4.56 9.09 -6.38
C ASN A 64 4.11 7.88 -5.54
N PRO A 65 3.17 8.08 -4.59
CA PRO A 65 2.69 7.00 -3.77
C PRO A 65 1.98 5.94 -4.64
N ILE A 66 2.29 4.68 -4.38
CA ILE A 66 1.75 3.52 -5.11
C ILE A 66 0.97 2.61 -4.18
N LEU A 67 0.13 1.75 -4.76
CA LEU A 67 -0.54 0.66 -4.08
C LEU A 67 -0.13 -0.65 -4.75
N PRO A 68 0.62 -1.52 -4.05
CA PRO A 68 1.18 -2.72 -4.66
C PRO A 68 0.13 -3.69 -5.20
N GLY A 69 0.38 -4.27 -6.37
CA GLY A 69 -0.45 -5.29 -6.99
C GLY A 69 -0.60 -6.54 -6.11
N ALA A 70 0.44 -6.88 -5.34
CA ALA A 70 0.38 -7.97 -4.36
C ALA A 70 -0.68 -7.74 -3.27
N ASN A 71 -0.85 -6.49 -2.82
CA ASN A 71 -1.89 -6.14 -1.84
C ASN A 71 -3.29 -6.27 -2.46
N PHE A 72 -3.43 -5.93 -3.74
CA PHE A 72 -4.66 -6.12 -4.48
C PHE A 72 -4.99 -7.59 -4.72
N LEU A 73 -4.02 -8.41 -5.14
CA LEU A 73 -4.21 -9.85 -5.30
C LEU A 73 -4.63 -10.52 -3.98
N ARG A 74 -3.99 -10.14 -2.86
CA ARG A 74 -4.39 -10.61 -1.52
C ARG A 74 -5.83 -10.22 -1.19
N CYS A 75 -6.21 -8.97 -1.46
CA CYS A 75 -7.56 -8.47 -1.24
C CYS A 75 -8.60 -9.27 -2.05
N LEU A 76 -8.36 -9.45 -3.35
CA LEU A 76 -9.22 -10.22 -4.24
C LEU A 76 -9.35 -11.68 -3.78
N ARG A 77 -8.23 -12.30 -3.39
CA ARG A 77 -8.20 -13.67 -2.88
C ARG A 77 -9.10 -13.85 -1.66
N GLN A 78 -9.05 -12.92 -0.71
CA GLN A 78 -9.91 -12.97 0.47
C GLN A 78 -11.37 -12.66 0.13
N GLY A 79 -11.61 -11.77 -0.84
CA GLY A 79 -12.94 -11.54 -1.39
C GLY A 79 -13.59 -12.81 -1.95
N ALA A 80 -12.81 -13.71 -2.53
CA ALA A 80 -13.27 -15.00 -3.05
C ALA A 80 -13.39 -16.12 -2.00
N ALA A 81 -12.89 -15.90 -0.77
CA ALA A 81 -12.80 -16.93 0.26
C ALA A 81 -14.16 -17.57 0.65
N PRO A 82 -15.29 -16.85 0.72
CA PRO A 82 -16.58 -17.47 1.08
C PRO A 82 -17.09 -18.49 0.06
N TRP A 83 -16.66 -18.38 -1.19
CA TRP A 83 -16.95 -19.39 -2.23
C TRP A 83 -15.91 -20.49 -2.29
N ARG A 84 -14.94 -20.51 -1.37
CA ARG A 84 -13.79 -21.43 -1.36
C ARG A 84 -12.93 -21.31 -2.63
N LYS A 85 -12.97 -20.13 -3.28
CA LYS A 85 -12.26 -19.83 -4.53
C LYS A 85 -10.96 -19.04 -4.33
N GLY A 86 -10.52 -18.85 -3.10
CA GLY A 86 -9.26 -18.16 -2.81
C GLY A 86 -8.03 -18.84 -3.44
N LEU A 87 -7.96 -20.17 -3.41
CA LEU A 87 -6.86 -20.89 -4.05
C LEU A 87 -6.94 -20.78 -5.57
N ASP A 88 -8.15 -20.83 -6.13
CA ASP A 88 -8.41 -20.64 -7.56
C ASP A 88 -7.90 -19.28 -8.03
N ILE A 89 -8.20 -18.20 -7.29
CA ILE A 89 -7.67 -16.86 -7.59
C ILE A 89 -6.13 -16.84 -7.52
N LYS A 90 -5.54 -17.46 -6.49
CA LYS A 90 -4.07 -17.50 -6.35
C LYS A 90 -3.37 -18.16 -7.54
N ARG A 91 -3.97 -19.20 -8.13
CA ARG A 91 -3.39 -19.94 -9.27
C ARG A 91 -3.73 -19.38 -10.65
N SER A 92 -4.84 -18.64 -10.76
CA SER A 92 -5.38 -18.19 -12.06
C SER A 92 -5.22 -16.71 -12.33
N VAL A 93 -4.97 -15.89 -11.31
CA VAL A 93 -4.88 -14.43 -11.45
C VAL A 93 -3.47 -13.95 -11.10
N VAL A 94 -2.86 -13.24 -12.03
CA VAL A 94 -1.60 -12.52 -11.83
C VAL A 94 -1.84 -11.03 -12.03
N VAL A 95 -1.45 -10.21 -11.05
CA VAL A 95 -1.49 -8.76 -11.16
C VAL A 95 -0.15 -8.28 -11.68
N THR A 96 -0.12 -7.60 -12.83
CA THR A 96 1.14 -7.32 -13.56
C THR A 96 1.75 -5.96 -13.26
N ASN A 97 1.06 -5.11 -12.50
CA ASN A 97 1.56 -3.79 -12.15
C ASN A 97 1.29 -3.44 -10.68
N ASP A 98 2.17 -2.59 -10.15
CA ASP A 98 1.83 -1.72 -9.03
C ASP A 98 1.15 -0.47 -9.60
N SER A 99 0.16 0.06 -8.88
CA SER A 99 -0.59 1.22 -9.36
C SER A 99 -0.19 2.46 -8.59
N GLU A 100 0.14 3.54 -9.30
CA GLU A 100 0.14 4.87 -8.70
C GLU A 100 -1.26 5.20 -8.14
N ILE A 101 -1.28 5.79 -6.95
CA ILE A 101 -2.50 6.29 -6.32
C ILE A 101 -2.80 7.65 -6.94
N LYS A 102 -3.93 7.76 -7.63
CA LYS A 102 -4.45 9.03 -8.14
C LYS A 102 -5.30 9.69 -7.06
N TYR A 103 -4.90 10.89 -6.65
CA TYR A 103 -5.59 11.73 -5.67
C TYR A 103 -5.33 13.21 -5.98
N GLN A 104 -6.06 14.10 -5.32
CA GLN A 104 -5.86 15.55 -5.44
C GLN A 104 -4.78 16.02 -4.45
N GLY A 105 -3.68 16.59 -4.95
CA GLY A 105 -2.61 17.13 -4.11
C GLY A 105 -1.20 16.90 -4.68
N SER A 106 -0.20 17.26 -3.88
CA SER A 106 1.21 17.04 -4.24
C SER A 106 1.57 15.55 -4.18
N LYS A 107 2.43 15.11 -5.10
CA LYS A 107 3.03 13.77 -5.09
C LYS A 107 4.27 13.66 -4.21
N ASP A 108 4.83 14.79 -3.79
CA ASP A 108 5.99 14.87 -2.91
C ASP A 108 5.60 14.58 -1.46
N ALA A 109 6.29 13.65 -0.81
CA ALA A 109 5.99 13.23 0.55
C ALA A 109 6.15 14.34 1.58
N SER A 110 7.16 15.20 1.46
CA SER A 110 7.45 16.27 2.41
C SER A 110 6.33 17.30 2.40
N VAL A 111 5.80 17.62 1.21
CA VAL A 111 4.61 18.48 1.06
C VAL A 111 3.34 17.76 1.51
N LEU A 112 3.21 16.46 1.21
CA LEU A 112 2.01 15.69 1.57
C LEU A 112 1.86 15.56 3.09
N PHE A 113 2.96 15.45 3.84
CA PHE A 113 2.97 15.35 5.30
C PHE A 113 2.53 16.65 6.01
N THR A 114 2.64 17.82 5.39
CA THR A 114 2.14 19.06 6.02
C THR A 114 0.61 19.11 6.05
N ASN A 115 -0.06 18.35 5.18
CA ASN A 115 -1.51 18.31 5.08
C ASN A 115 -2.11 17.22 5.97
N GLN A 116 -2.80 17.63 7.03
CA GLN A 116 -3.43 16.72 8.00
C GLN A 116 -4.42 15.73 7.37
N LYS A 117 -5.00 16.03 6.20
CA LYS A 117 -5.92 15.10 5.49
C LYS A 117 -5.25 13.79 5.09
N HIS A 118 -3.92 13.78 4.93
CA HIS A 118 -3.15 12.60 4.54
C HIS A 118 -2.45 11.93 5.73
N ILE A 119 -2.74 12.38 6.95
CA ILE A 119 -2.17 11.83 8.17
C ILE A 119 -3.30 11.21 9.00
N ASN A 120 -3.21 9.91 9.19
CA ASN A 120 -4.08 9.18 10.10
C ASN A 120 -3.31 8.80 11.37
N ARG A 121 -3.64 9.45 12.49
CA ARG A 121 -3.07 9.15 13.82
C ARG A 121 -4.08 8.37 14.63
N ALA A 122 -3.64 7.23 15.16
CA ALA A 122 -4.51 6.40 15.95
C ALA A 122 -3.78 5.61 17.01
N PHE A 123 -4.47 5.45 18.14
CA PHE A 123 -4.08 4.52 19.17
C PHE A 123 -4.45 3.09 18.74
N THR A 124 -3.48 2.19 18.78
CA THR A 124 -3.70 0.78 18.48
C THR A 124 -4.14 0.03 19.72
N ASN A 125 -4.85 -1.09 19.54
CA ASN A 125 -5.23 -1.98 20.65
C ASN A 125 -4.01 -2.58 21.40
N ARG A 126 -2.79 -2.39 20.89
CA ARG A 126 -1.53 -2.79 21.53
C ARG A 126 -0.92 -1.68 22.40
N GLY A 127 -1.63 -0.58 22.61
CA GLY A 127 -1.16 0.51 23.48
C GLY A 127 -0.20 1.49 22.82
N VAL A 128 -0.05 1.45 21.48
CA VAL A 128 0.93 2.27 20.75
C VAL A 128 0.21 3.25 19.83
N TRP A 129 0.59 4.52 19.88
CA TRP A 129 0.22 5.54 18.90
C TRP A 129 0.98 5.33 17.59
N VAL A 130 0.26 5.30 16.47
CA VAL A 130 0.87 5.13 15.15
C VAL A 130 0.35 6.23 14.21
N SER A 131 1.25 6.81 13.44
CA SER A 131 0.91 7.72 12.32
C SER A 131 0.98 6.98 10.99
N ARG A 132 -0.02 7.14 10.13
CA ARG A 132 -0.09 6.43 8.84
C ARG A 132 -0.48 7.37 7.72
N LEU A 133 0.10 7.15 6.55
CA LEU A 133 -0.32 7.75 5.30
C LEU A 133 -1.74 7.29 4.98
N CYS A 134 -2.61 8.23 4.62
CA CYS A 134 -3.95 7.94 4.13
C CYS A 134 -4.32 8.81 2.92
N PHE A 135 -5.19 8.28 2.08
CA PHE A 135 -5.81 9.00 0.98
C PHE A 135 -7.32 8.85 1.15
N PRO A 136 -8.03 9.91 1.59
CA PRO A 136 -9.49 9.86 1.73
C PRO A 136 -10.18 9.58 0.40
N ASP A 137 -9.76 10.30 -0.65
CA ASP A 137 -10.20 10.14 -2.02
C ASP A 137 -9.05 9.61 -2.87
N TRP A 138 -9.24 8.45 -3.49
CA TRP A 138 -8.20 7.79 -4.28
C TRP A 138 -8.77 6.96 -5.43
N GLN A 139 -7.94 6.78 -6.44
CA GLN A 139 -8.20 5.86 -7.55
C GLN A 139 -6.90 5.14 -7.94
N VAL A 140 -7.02 3.86 -8.29
CA VAL A 140 -5.91 3.04 -8.79
C VAL A 140 -6.38 2.27 -10.02
N THR A 141 -5.43 1.71 -10.78
CA THR A 141 -5.71 0.89 -11.95
C THR A 141 -4.75 -0.31 -11.95
N TYR A 142 -5.33 -1.51 -11.94
CA TYR A 142 -4.59 -2.76 -11.99
C TYR A 142 -4.87 -3.48 -13.31
N ASN A 143 -3.81 -4.11 -13.82
CA ASN A 143 -3.82 -5.01 -14.96
C ASN A 143 -3.75 -6.45 -14.45
N LEU A 144 -4.67 -7.28 -14.91
CA LEU A 144 -4.80 -8.67 -14.48
C LEU A 144 -4.62 -9.59 -15.67
N LEU A 145 -3.72 -10.56 -15.55
CA LEU A 145 -3.72 -11.75 -16.39
C LEU A 145 -4.59 -12.79 -15.69
N VAL A 146 -5.54 -13.35 -16.42
CA VAL A 146 -6.55 -14.27 -15.87
C VAL A 146 -6.60 -15.51 -16.74
N ASN A 147 -6.45 -16.69 -16.12
CA ASN A 147 -6.83 -17.95 -16.73
C ASN A 147 -8.35 -18.13 -16.57
N ASP A 148 -9.06 -17.95 -17.69
CA ASP A 148 -10.52 -17.95 -17.77
C ASP A 148 -11.15 -19.36 -17.74
N GLU A 149 -10.35 -20.43 -17.93
CA GLU A 149 -10.77 -21.81 -17.70
C GLU A 149 -10.99 -22.10 -16.20
N ILE A 150 -10.27 -21.41 -15.32
CA ILE A 150 -10.36 -21.59 -13.87
C ILE A 150 -11.31 -20.57 -13.22
N VAL A 151 -11.21 -19.30 -13.63
CA VAL A 151 -12.03 -18.22 -13.07
C VAL A 151 -12.70 -17.43 -14.20
N GLY A 152 -14.00 -17.61 -14.31
CA GLY A 152 -14.81 -16.85 -15.26
C GLY A 152 -14.89 -15.35 -14.91
N LYS A 153 -15.17 -14.54 -15.94
CA LYS A 153 -15.27 -13.07 -15.82
C LYS A 153 -16.37 -12.60 -14.86
N SER A 154 -17.52 -13.28 -14.86
CA SER A 154 -18.65 -12.97 -13.97
C SER A 154 -18.28 -13.19 -12.51
N ASP A 155 -17.60 -14.31 -12.22
CA ASP A 155 -17.07 -14.64 -10.91
C ASP A 155 -16.02 -13.63 -10.46
N LEU A 156 -15.10 -13.24 -11.34
CA LEU A 156 -14.10 -12.22 -11.03
C LEU A 156 -14.75 -10.89 -10.62
N LYS A 157 -15.75 -10.41 -11.36
CA LYS A 157 -16.52 -9.19 -11.01
C LYS A 157 -17.21 -9.35 -9.66
N LYS A 158 -17.83 -10.49 -9.41
CA LYS A 158 -18.50 -10.81 -8.13
C LYS A 158 -17.51 -10.79 -6.96
N TYR A 159 -16.35 -11.41 -7.10
CA TYR A 159 -15.32 -11.45 -6.06
C TYR A 159 -14.71 -10.07 -5.83
N LEU A 160 -14.51 -9.27 -6.88
CA LEU A 160 -14.06 -7.89 -6.78
C LEU A 160 -15.04 -7.02 -5.99
N SER A 161 -16.33 -7.05 -6.33
CA SER A 161 -17.36 -6.30 -5.61
C SER A 161 -17.40 -6.65 -4.13
N ARG A 162 -17.25 -7.95 -3.81
CA ARG A 162 -17.15 -8.37 -2.41
C ARG A 162 -15.84 -7.92 -1.76
N ALA A 163 -14.70 -8.10 -2.42
CA ALA A 163 -13.41 -7.67 -1.90
C ALA A 163 -13.42 -6.17 -1.54
N ALA A 164 -14.08 -5.35 -2.36
CA ALA A 164 -14.26 -3.92 -2.15
C ALA A 164 -14.91 -3.59 -0.79
N VAL A 165 -15.96 -4.31 -0.42
CA VAL A 165 -16.81 -4.03 0.75
C VAL A 165 -16.44 -4.86 1.98
N ALA A 166 -15.94 -6.08 1.81
CA ALA A 166 -15.61 -7.00 2.91
C ALA A 166 -14.14 -6.91 3.32
N GLU A 167 -13.21 -6.79 2.36
CA GLU A 167 -11.77 -6.79 2.60
C GLU A 167 -11.14 -5.39 2.54
N GLY A 168 -11.24 -4.70 1.41
CA GLY A 168 -10.62 -3.38 1.19
C GLY A 168 -9.08 -3.43 1.04
N LEU A 169 -8.48 -2.32 0.65
CA LEU A 169 -7.03 -2.17 0.44
C LEU A 169 -6.34 -1.41 1.59
N GLY A 170 -5.02 -1.47 1.67
CA GLY A 170 -4.26 -0.76 2.69
C GLY A 170 -4.32 -1.40 4.08
N THR A 171 -4.48 -0.61 5.13
CA THR A 171 -4.45 -1.04 6.54
C THR A 171 -5.67 -0.56 7.30
N TRP A 172 -5.83 -1.05 8.52
CA TRP A 172 -6.90 -0.66 9.45
C TRP A 172 -8.32 -0.78 8.89
N ARG A 173 -8.54 -1.92 8.23
CA ARG A 173 -9.87 -2.41 7.84
C ARG A 173 -10.69 -2.72 9.10
N PRO A 174 -12.03 -2.53 9.10
CA PRO A 174 -12.88 -2.16 7.95
C PRO A 174 -13.05 -0.65 7.73
N ARG A 175 -12.45 0.22 8.56
CA ARG A 175 -12.68 1.68 8.49
C ARG A 175 -12.15 2.32 7.21
N TYR A 176 -10.98 1.89 6.75
CA TYR A 176 -10.31 2.47 5.59
C TYR A 176 -10.15 1.46 4.45
N GLY A 177 -9.94 1.99 3.25
CA GLY A 177 -9.59 1.19 2.07
C GLY A 177 -10.74 0.47 1.38
N ARG A 178 -11.99 0.76 1.76
CA ARG A 178 -13.16 0.36 0.97
C ARG A 178 -13.14 1.06 -0.38
N PHE A 179 -13.59 0.37 -1.42
CA PHE A 179 -13.62 0.91 -2.76
C PHE A 179 -14.84 0.38 -3.53
N LYS A 180 -15.02 0.90 -4.74
CA LYS A 180 -15.95 0.36 -5.73
C LYS A 180 -15.23 0.28 -7.07
N THR A 181 -15.58 -0.70 -7.88
CA THR A 181 -15.04 -0.81 -9.25
C THR A 181 -15.61 0.32 -10.10
N ALA A 182 -14.78 1.29 -10.48
CA ALA A 182 -15.20 2.41 -11.33
C ALA A 182 -15.27 2.01 -12.82
N LYS A 183 -14.29 1.25 -13.29
CA LYS A 183 -14.18 0.76 -14.67
C LYS A 183 -13.61 -0.65 -14.67
N PHE A 184 -14.14 -1.50 -15.54
CA PHE A 184 -13.66 -2.86 -15.77
C PHE A 184 -13.64 -3.09 -17.28
N LYS A 185 -12.45 -3.28 -17.85
CA LYS A 185 -12.26 -3.45 -19.30
C LYS A 185 -11.57 -4.79 -19.54
N ASP A 186 -12.13 -5.56 -20.45
CA ASP A 186 -11.51 -6.78 -20.94
C ASP A 186 -10.53 -6.43 -22.07
N ALA A 187 -9.39 -7.10 -22.07
CA ALA A 187 -8.44 -7.06 -23.17
C ALA A 187 -7.96 -8.49 -23.43
N GLU A 188 -7.89 -8.88 -24.70
CA GLU A 188 -7.22 -10.12 -25.09
C GLU A 188 -5.72 -9.90 -25.07
N LEU A 189 -4.97 -10.95 -24.73
CA LEU A 189 -3.53 -10.92 -24.89
C LEU A 189 -3.18 -10.79 -26.37
N PRO A 190 -2.14 -10.02 -26.73
CA PRO A 190 -1.63 -10.02 -28.09
C PRO A 190 -1.29 -11.47 -28.49
N LYS A 191 -1.83 -11.95 -29.61
CA LYS A 191 -1.47 -13.25 -30.19
C LYS A 191 -0.01 -13.17 -30.66
N GLU A 192 0.91 -13.65 -29.83
CA GLU A 192 2.36 -13.85 -30.03
C GLU A 192 3.19 -12.76 -30.74
N ILE A 193 4.29 -12.39 -30.10
CA ILE A 193 5.48 -11.84 -30.77
C ILE A 193 6.07 -13.00 -31.58
N LYS A 194 5.97 -12.94 -32.91
CA LYS A 194 6.67 -13.89 -33.79
C LYS A 194 8.12 -13.98 -33.35
N GLY A 195 8.56 -15.19 -32.97
CA GLY A 195 9.94 -15.47 -32.62
C GLY A 195 10.87 -14.98 -33.72
N GLY A 196 11.67 -13.96 -33.40
CA GLY A 196 12.83 -13.58 -34.18
C GLY A 196 13.96 -14.54 -33.83
N ALA A 197 13.93 -15.73 -34.43
CA ALA A 197 15.17 -16.44 -34.71
C ALA A 197 15.83 -15.73 -35.88
N ASN A 198 16.96 -15.10 -35.63
CA ASN A 198 18.07 -14.86 -36.57
C ASN A 198 19.34 -14.66 -35.75
#